data_AF-I3E5M9-F1
#
_entry.id   AF-I3E5M9-F1
#
_cell.length_a   1.000
_cell.length_b   1.000
_cell.length_c   1.000
_cell.angle_alpha   90.00
_cell.angle_beta   90.00
_cell.angle_gamma   90.00
#
_symmetry.space_group_name_H-M   'P 1'
#
loop_
_entity.id
_entity.type
_entity.pdbx_description
1 polymer ?
#
loop_
_entity_poly.entity_id
_entity_poly.type
_entity_poly.pdbx_seq_one_letter_code
_entity_poly.pdbx_strand_id
1 'polypeptide(L)'
;MRFNNLLELYNLDSSTVLFKHVESKELKPLAKYIEEYRLEIQNRYDNDEHLLEVLNLLRKVFFKLASSLLPYNKAISKDIEQQILSKFLQIKSSYPELFSNVVIKIAKTFKQIIESTNNNLSEYLCEYLNSIAEIGLKIAIVTKRAISIEERLEIINELKSFLKINYYTENSFRKDIETFDEVIYVGNPQYFGEYVKNTFKGKTITFICYDIFTNSMTPKKVFEDIDPDGVYSTIFEKISFGDPIEKKSNINIEQGESLYIAVNRFLEDQKITDENSQDAVEACIVYLENDRFLFAPRDSKIRIFTPHEKSNFIKQINFKDVEEDDYIVIRNERDTKLIAEVADHDVLKSNAKNYRTLQNEWKEKLRFAVQKKGLKRVSDILMNKYQIKTASMASVRSWCNEDSICPTELPKLLRALKYDENKIKETYSIMKEIQIAHRKAGRIISEKLMNELSIDILKELQEKGFYTFESKEFNGASFNIERIISIDHSKHLIAPYNLMKPMNID
;
A
#
# COMPACT_ATOMS: atom_id res chain seq x y z
N MET A 1 -28.20 -6.44 6.04
CA MET A 1 -27.99 -7.85 5.68
C MET A 1 -29.34 -8.53 5.49
N ARG A 2 -29.50 -9.38 4.46
CA ARG A 2 -30.69 -10.22 4.27
C ARG A 2 -30.30 -11.68 4.55
N PHE A 3 -30.97 -12.31 5.49
CA PHE A 3 -30.71 -13.70 5.94
C PHE A 3 -30.75 -14.73 4.78
N ASN A 4 -31.51 -14.42 3.73
CA ASN A 4 -31.66 -15.28 2.55
C ASN A 4 -30.33 -15.55 1.81
N ASN A 5 -29.43 -14.57 1.70
CA ASN A 5 -28.15 -14.75 1.00
C ASN A 5 -27.24 -15.75 1.73
N LEU A 6 -27.34 -15.79 3.07
CA LEU A 6 -26.59 -16.76 3.86
C LEU A 6 -27.10 -18.19 3.62
N LEU A 7 -28.42 -18.37 3.49
CA LEU A 7 -29.03 -19.65 3.16
C LEU A 7 -28.68 -20.11 1.74
N GLU A 8 -28.57 -19.19 0.78
CA GLU A 8 -28.12 -19.48 -0.60
C GLU A 8 -26.69 -20.04 -0.63
N LEU A 9 -25.78 -19.50 0.19
CA LEU A 9 -24.40 -20.01 0.32
C LEU A 9 -24.37 -21.47 0.83
N TYR A 10 -25.22 -21.83 1.80
CA TYR A 10 -25.33 -23.21 2.31
C TYR A 10 -26.09 -24.15 1.38
N ASN A 11 -26.90 -23.61 0.45
CA ASN A 11 -27.70 -24.35 -0.53
C ASN A 11 -27.05 -24.46 -1.91
N LEU A 12 -25.79 -24.05 -2.09
CA LEU A 12 -25.04 -24.34 -3.30
C LEU A 12 -24.86 -25.87 -3.42
N ASP A 13 -25.63 -26.49 -4.31
CA ASP A 13 -25.69 -27.95 -4.45
C ASP A 13 -24.34 -28.55 -4.87
N SER A 14 -23.64 -27.89 -5.80
CA SER A 14 -22.30 -28.25 -6.25
C SER A 14 -21.63 -27.08 -6.99
N SER A 15 -20.32 -26.93 -6.82
CA SER A 15 -19.50 -25.95 -7.55
C SER A 15 -18.49 -26.64 -8.46
N THR A 16 -18.29 -26.12 -9.67
CA THR A 16 -17.27 -26.59 -10.60
C THR A 16 -16.18 -25.53 -10.75
N VAL A 17 -14.92 -25.91 -10.50
CA VAL A 17 -13.75 -25.04 -10.68
C VAL A 17 -13.09 -25.37 -12.01
N LEU A 18 -12.92 -24.38 -12.88
CA LEU A 18 -12.35 -24.50 -14.21
C LEU A 18 -11.08 -23.64 -14.34
N PHE A 19 -10.13 -24.13 -15.13
CA PHE A 19 -8.91 -23.44 -15.45
C PHE A 19 -8.88 -23.14 -16.94
N LYS A 20 -8.50 -21.92 -17.32
CA LYS A 20 -8.39 -21.49 -18.73
C LYS A 20 -7.10 -20.70 -18.94
N HIS A 21 -6.48 -20.94 -20.10
CA HIS A 21 -5.31 -20.20 -20.55
C HIS A 21 -5.63 -19.31 -21.74
N VAL A 22 -5.10 -18.09 -21.69
CA VAL A 22 -5.08 -17.14 -22.79
C VAL A 22 -3.72 -17.21 -23.47
N GLU A 23 -3.70 -17.47 -24.76
CA GLU A 23 -2.47 -17.39 -25.54
C GLU A 23 -2.21 -15.94 -25.96
N SER A 24 -1.01 -15.43 -25.67
CA SER A 24 -0.60 -14.10 -26.13
C SER A 24 0.60 -14.19 -27.05
N LYS A 25 0.47 -13.62 -28.25
CA LYS A 25 1.58 -13.50 -29.20
C LYS A 25 2.50 -12.32 -28.83
N GLU A 26 1.97 -11.39 -28.05
CA GLU A 26 2.56 -10.11 -27.68
C GLU A 26 3.36 -10.23 -26.38
N LEU A 27 2.75 -10.73 -25.29
CA LEU A 27 3.38 -10.78 -23.98
C LEU A 27 4.39 -11.92 -23.82
N LYS A 28 4.19 -13.05 -24.54
CA LYS A 28 5.05 -14.23 -24.43
C LYS A 28 6.50 -13.97 -24.88
N PRO A 29 6.75 -13.31 -26.03
CA PRO A 29 8.11 -12.88 -26.38
C PRO A 29 8.72 -11.90 -25.37
N LEU A 30 7.93 -10.96 -24.83
CA LEU A 30 8.43 -10.00 -23.85
C LEU A 30 8.89 -10.72 -22.58
N ALA A 31 8.06 -11.61 -22.05
CA ALA A 31 8.38 -12.44 -20.89
C ALA A 31 9.69 -13.24 -21.12
N LYS A 32 9.83 -13.84 -22.30
CA LYS A 32 11.03 -14.60 -22.66
C LYS A 32 12.28 -13.71 -22.63
N TYR A 33 12.24 -12.53 -23.22
CA TYR A 33 13.40 -11.65 -23.29
C TYR A 33 13.74 -11.01 -21.93
N ILE A 34 12.75 -10.75 -21.08
CA ILE A 34 12.99 -10.34 -19.68
C ILE A 34 13.72 -11.44 -18.92
N GLU A 35 13.35 -12.70 -19.12
CA GLU A 35 14.03 -13.83 -18.50
C GLU A 35 15.44 -14.06 -19.05
N GLU A 36 15.65 -13.89 -20.36
CA GLU A 36 17.00 -13.87 -20.96
C GLU A 36 17.88 -12.78 -20.33
N TYR A 37 17.31 -11.58 -20.10
CA TYR A 37 18.00 -10.47 -19.45
C TYR A 37 18.37 -10.79 -18.00
N ARG A 38 17.44 -11.37 -17.23
CA ARG A 38 17.72 -11.82 -15.86
C ARG A 38 18.88 -12.81 -15.81
N LEU A 39 18.87 -13.82 -16.67
CA LEU A 39 19.93 -14.83 -16.75
C LEU A 39 21.27 -14.22 -17.18
N GLU A 40 21.27 -13.29 -18.12
CA GLU A 40 22.50 -12.62 -18.58
C GLU A 40 23.11 -11.76 -17.48
N ILE A 41 22.30 -10.99 -16.74
CA ILE A 41 22.75 -10.21 -15.57
C ILE A 41 23.36 -11.13 -14.52
N GLN A 42 22.68 -12.23 -14.18
CA GLN A 42 23.12 -13.17 -13.16
C GLN A 42 24.43 -13.86 -13.53
N ASN A 43 24.64 -14.19 -14.80
CA ASN A 43 25.78 -14.99 -15.24
C ASN A 43 27.02 -14.16 -15.62
N ARG A 44 26.85 -12.90 -16.06
CA ARG A 44 27.94 -12.09 -16.64
C ARG A 44 28.19 -10.76 -15.96
N TYR A 45 27.23 -10.25 -15.20
CA TYR A 45 27.28 -8.91 -14.61
C TYR A 45 27.13 -8.95 -13.09
N ASP A 46 27.30 -10.12 -12.46
CA ASP A 46 27.28 -10.33 -11.01
C ASP A 46 26.13 -9.63 -10.27
N ASN A 47 24.96 -9.54 -10.93
CA ASN A 47 23.79 -8.83 -10.40
C ASN A 47 24.06 -7.35 -10.06
N ASP A 48 24.72 -6.63 -10.97
CA ASP A 48 24.87 -5.16 -10.93
C ASP A 48 23.56 -4.46 -10.53
N GLU A 49 23.64 -3.58 -9.52
CA GLU A 49 22.48 -2.93 -8.90
C GLU A 49 21.66 -2.11 -9.91
N HIS A 50 22.32 -1.40 -10.84
CA HIS A 50 21.63 -0.63 -11.88
C HIS A 50 20.86 -1.54 -12.84
N LEU A 51 21.44 -2.69 -13.20
CA LEU A 51 20.78 -3.66 -14.07
C LEU A 51 19.61 -4.37 -13.36
N LEU A 52 19.74 -4.63 -12.05
CA LEU A 52 18.64 -5.15 -11.23
C LEU A 52 17.48 -4.16 -11.13
N GLU A 53 17.74 -2.86 -10.96
CA GLU A 53 16.70 -1.83 -11.01
C GLU A 53 15.93 -1.88 -12.33
N VAL A 54 16.64 -2.00 -13.45
CA VAL A 54 16.00 -2.10 -14.77
C VAL A 54 15.19 -3.39 -14.91
N LEU A 55 15.71 -4.52 -14.43
CA LEU A 55 14.96 -5.78 -14.41
C LEU A 55 13.65 -5.64 -13.61
N ASN A 56 13.70 -4.99 -12.45
CA ASN A 56 12.52 -4.74 -11.62
C ASN A 56 11.50 -3.86 -12.33
N LEU A 57 11.94 -2.79 -12.99
CA LEU A 57 11.07 -1.93 -13.82
C LEU A 57 10.41 -2.73 -14.95
N LEU A 58 11.17 -3.57 -15.65
CA LEU A 58 10.64 -4.41 -16.74
C LEU A 58 9.61 -5.43 -16.24
N ARG A 59 9.86 -6.07 -15.10
CA ARG A 59 8.91 -6.98 -14.45
C ARG A 59 7.63 -6.26 -14.04
N LYS A 60 7.74 -5.07 -13.43
CA LYS A 60 6.59 -4.23 -13.05
C LYS A 60 5.71 -3.92 -14.26
N VAL A 61 6.33 -3.52 -15.37
CA VAL A 61 5.64 -3.23 -16.63
C VAL A 61 4.98 -4.46 -17.21
N PHE A 62 5.67 -5.60 -17.22
CA PHE A 62 5.12 -6.87 -17.70
C PHE A 62 3.86 -7.28 -16.91
N PHE A 63 3.91 -7.23 -15.57
CA PHE A 63 2.74 -7.55 -14.74
C PHE A 63 1.61 -6.53 -14.88
N LYS A 64 1.92 -5.25 -15.10
CA LYS A 64 0.91 -4.23 -15.40
C LYS A 64 0.19 -4.53 -16.71
N LEU A 65 0.91 -4.92 -17.75
CA LEU A 65 0.33 -5.34 -19.03
C LEU A 65 -0.50 -6.62 -18.87
N ALA A 66 0.02 -7.62 -18.16
CA ALA A 66 -0.63 -8.91 -17.98
C ALA A 66 -1.87 -8.88 -17.05
N SER A 67 -2.04 -7.82 -16.25
CA SER A 67 -3.20 -7.64 -15.35
C SER A 67 -4.14 -6.52 -15.80
N SER A 68 -3.85 -5.86 -16.92
CA SER A 68 -4.71 -4.84 -17.52
C SER A 68 -5.80 -5.49 -18.36
N LEU A 69 -7.00 -4.91 -18.30
CA LEU A 69 -8.10 -5.21 -19.24
C LEU A 69 -8.28 -4.10 -20.29
N LEU A 70 -7.49 -3.02 -20.21
CA LEU A 70 -7.40 -2.03 -21.28
C LEU A 70 -6.56 -2.56 -22.45
N PRO A 71 -6.79 -2.05 -23.68
CA PRO A 71 -5.85 -2.12 -24.79
C PRO A 71 -4.41 -1.83 -24.35
N TYR A 72 -3.42 -2.59 -24.87
CA TYR A 72 -2.04 -2.49 -24.41
C TYR A 72 -1.45 -1.07 -24.56
N ASN A 73 -1.84 -0.33 -25.59
CA ASN A 73 -1.44 1.07 -25.79
C ASN A 73 -1.97 2.07 -24.74
N LYS A 74 -3.04 1.71 -24.01
CA LYS A 74 -3.60 2.51 -22.90
C LYS A 74 -3.15 2.00 -21.52
N ALA A 75 -2.72 0.74 -21.44
CA ALA A 75 -2.33 0.11 -20.18
C ALA A 75 -1.07 0.74 -19.53
N ILE A 76 -0.18 1.31 -20.35
CA ILE A 76 1.06 1.95 -19.89
C ILE A 76 0.99 3.46 -20.09
N SER A 77 1.31 4.22 -19.04
CA SER A 77 1.39 5.68 -19.10
C SER A 77 2.65 6.14 -19.83
N LYS A 78 2.58 7.30 -20.51
CA LYS A 78 3.73 7.93 -21.19
C LYS A 78 4.95 8.17 -20.30
N ASP A 79 4.74 8.43 -19.00
CA ASP A 79 5.84 8.62 -18.05
C ASP A 79 6.68 7.34 -17.89
N ILE A 80 6.03 6.22 -17.58
CA ILE A 80 6.68 4.89 -17.51
C ILE A 80 7.39 4.54 -18.82
N GLU A 81 6.76 4.83 -19.98
CA GLU A 81 7.40 4.63 -21.28
C GLU A 81 8.72 5.41 -21.40
N GLN A 82 8.72 6.70 -21.05
CA GLN A 82 9.91 7.53 -21.05
C GLN A 82 10.98 7.04 -20.06
N GLN A 83 10.58 6.59 -18.87
CA GLN A 83 11.49 6.01 -17.90
C GLN A 83 12.22 4.78 -18.46
N ILE A 84 11.49 3.84 -19.07
CA ILE A 84 12.06 2.63 -19.71
C ILE A 84 13.03 3.03 -20.82
N LEU A 85 12.63 3.94 -21.71
CA LEU A 85 13.48 4.40 -22.81
C LEU A 85 14.77 5.04 -22.30
N SER A 86 14.69 5.84 -21.23
CA SER A 86 15.87 6.44 -20.61
C SER A 86 16.83 5.38 -20.06
N LYS A 87 16.31 4.35 -19.37
CA LYS A 87 17.10 3.23 -18.85
C LYS A 87 17.72 2.40 -19.99
N PHE A 88 17.00 2.18 -21.09
CA PHE A 88 17.56 1.52 -22.28
C PHE A 88 18.69 2.31 -22.92
N LEU A 89 18.58 3.64 -23.00
CA LEU A 89 19.67 4.49 -23.50
C LEU A 89 20.88 4.46 -22.56
N GLN A 90 20.66 4.47 -21.25
CA GLN A 90 21.74 4.30 -20.26
C GLN A 90 22.46 2.96 -20.45
N ILE A 91 21.71 1.85 -20.59
CA ILE A 91 22.31 0.53 -20.83
C ILE A 91 23.06 0.52 -22.17
N LYS A 92 22.53 1.15 -23.22
CA LYS A 92 23.23 1.24 -24.52
C LYS A 92 24.60 1.92 -24.39
N SER A 93 24.72 2.93 -23.52
CA SER A 93 25.98 3.63 -23.27
C SER A 93 26.92 2.85 -22.36
N SER A 94 26.42 2.29 -21.26
CA SER A 94 27.24 1.66 -20.22
C SER A 94 27.53 0.18 -20.47
N TYR A 95 26.62 -0.54 -21.12
CA TYR A 95 26.73 -1.98 -21.42
C TYR A 95 26.33 -2.28 -22.89
N PRO A 96 27.14 -1.86 -23.88
CA PRO A 96 26.78 -1.96 -25.31
C PRO A 96 26.52 -3.39 -25.81
N GLU A 97 27.24 -4.37 -25.28
CA GLU A 97 27.07 -5.78 -25.65
C GLU A 97 25.75 -6.35 -25.11
N LEU A 98 25.43 -6.11 -23.83
CA LEU A 98 24.15 -6.47 -23.22
C LEU A 98 22.98 -5.85 -24.00
N PHE A 99 23.14 -4.57 -24.39
CA PHE A 99 22.14 -3.88 -25.17
C PHE A 99 21.89 -4.57 -26.52
N SER A 100 22.96 -4.86 -27.25
CA SER A 100 22.89 -5.41 -28.61
C SER A 100 22.37 -6.85 -28.63
N ASN A 101 22.68 -7.64 -27.61
CA ASN A 101 22.34 -9.07 -27.56
C ASN A 101 20.94 -9.34 -27.00
N VAL A 102 20.52 -8.57 -25.98
CA VAL A 102 19.30 -8.85 -25.21
C VAL A 102 18.35 -7.66 -25.19
N VAL A 103 18.78 -6.49 -24.71
CA VAL A 103 17.86 -5.36 -24.43
C VAL A 103 17.19 -4.82 -25.69
N ILE A 104 17.86 -4.84 -26.85
CA ILE A 104 17.25 -4.41 -28.10
C ILE A 104 16.04 -5.26 -28.50
N LYS A 105 16.01 -6.54 -28.13
CA LYS A 105 14.87 -7.43 -28.37
C LYS A 105 13.70 -7.03 -27.46
N ILE A 106 13.98 -6.77 -26.18
CA ILE A 106 13.00 -6.24 -25.22
C ILE A 106 12.42 -4.92 -25.73
N ALA A 107 13.26 -3.96 -26.13
CA ALA A 107 12.82 -2.66 -26.61
C ALA A 107 11.93 -2.76 -27.85
N LYS A 108 12.27 -3.63 -28.80
CA LYS A 108 11.45 -3.86 -30.01
C LYS A 108 10.10 -4.48 -29.67
N THR A 109 10.07 -5.52 -28.84
CA THR A 109 8.82 -6.16 -28.42
C THR A 109 7.96 -5.23 -27.58
N PHE A 110 8.57 -4.49 -26.64
CA PHE A 110 7.86 -3.50 -25.83
C PHE A 110 7.20 -2.44 -26.70
N LYS A 111 7.93 -1.89 -27.70
CA LYS A 111 7.38 -0.95 -28.68
C LYS A 111 6.18 -1.52 -29.42
N GLN A 112 6.27 -2.76 -29.90
CA GLN A 112 5.16 -3.42 -30.60
C GLN A 112 3.92 -3.58 -29.70
N ILE A 113 4.12 -3.89 -28.42
CA ILE A 113 3.02 -4.05 -27.46
C ILE A 113 2.31 -2.71 -27.22
N ILE A 114 3.06 -1.64 -26.94
CA ILE A 114 2.46 -0.32 -26.64
C ILE A 114 1.85 0.37 -27.86
N GLU A 115 2.19 -0.08 -29.07
CA GLU A 115 1.53 0.37 -30.30
C GLU A 115 0.27 -0.44 -30.60
N SER A 116 0.05 -1.57 -29.92
CA SER A 116 -1.09 -2.44 -30.14
C SER A 116 -2.35 -1.95 -29.44
N THR A 117 -3.46 -1.97 -30.18
CA THR A 117 -4.81 -1.63 -29.66
C THR A 117 -5.56 -2.84 -29.14
N ASN A 118 -4.99 -4.04 -29.24
CA ASN A 118 -5.61 -5.26 -28.71
C ASN A 118 -5.21 -5.51 -27.26
N ASN A 119 -5.94 -6.40 -26.60
CA ASN A 119 -5.51 -7.08 -25.39
C ASN A 119 -6.13 -8.49 -25.39
N ASN A 120 -5.28 -9.51 -25.47
CA ASN A 120 -5.76 -10.88 -25.64
C ASN A 120 -6.58 -11.37 -24.43
N LEU A 121 -6.32 -10.84 -23.23
CA LEU A 121 -7.05 -11.23 -22.02
C LEU A 121 -8.45 -10.64 -22.00
N SER A 122 -8.61 -9.37 -22.37
CA SER A 122 -9.93 -8.75 -22.48
C SER A 122 -10.75 -9.38 -23.59
N GLU A 123 -10.15 -9.60 -24.77
CA GLU A 123 -10.80 -10.26 -25.91
C GLU A 123 -11.29 -11.66 -25.51
N TYR A 124 -10.42 -12.48 -24.92
CA TYR A 124 -10.77 -13.82 -24.46
C TYR A 124 -11.88 -13.80 -23.40
N LEU A 125 -11.81 -12.88 -22.45
CA LEU A 125 -12.81 -12.71 -21.40
C LEU A 125 -14.18 -12.36 -22.00
N CYS A 126 -14.23 -11.42 -22.95
CA CYS A 126 -15.45 -11.02 -23.66
C CYS A 126 -16.02 -12.17 -24.49
N GLU A 127 -15.19 -12.89 -25.25
CA GLU A 127 -15.61 -14.07 -26.02
C GLU A 127 -16.18 -15.16 -25.10
N TYR A 128 -15.49 -15.45 -24.00
CA TYR A 128 -15.92 -16.44 -23.01
C TYR A 128 -17.28 -16.05 -22.41
N LEU A 129 -17.43 -14.83 -21.91
CA LEU A 129 -18.68 -14.31 -21.35
C LEU A 129 -19.83 -14.35 -22.37
N ASN A 130 -19.57 -13.96 -23.61
CA ASN A 130 -20.56 -14.00 -24.68
C ASN A 130 -20.97 -15.43 -25.06
N SER A 131 -20.08 -16.41 -24.91
CA SER A 131 -20.36 -17.83 -25.18
C SER A 131 -21.29 -18.48 -24.16
N ILE A 132 -21.21 -18.06 -22.89
CA ILE A 132 -22.06 -18.55 -21.79
C ILE A 132 -23.29 -17.67 -21.52
N ALA A 133 -23.48 -16.63 -22.34
CA ALA A 133 -24.45 -15.58 -22.06
C ALA A 133 -25.91 -16.05 -22.12
N GLU A 134 -26.58 -16.02 -20.97
CA GLU A 134 -28.01 -16.30 -20.84
C GLU A 134 -28.73 -15.17 -20.07
N ILE A 135 -30.02 -14.97 -20.36
CA ILE A 135 -30.81 -13.93 -19.70
C ILE A 135 -30.98 -14.28 -18.22
N GLY A 136 -30.60 -13.36 -17.33
CA GLY A 136 -30.73 -13.52 -15.88
C GLY A 136 -29.54 -14.20 -15.20
N LEU A 137 -28.51 -14.57 -15.96
CA LEU A 137 -27.26 -15.12 -15.42
C LEU A 137 -26.58 -14.11 -14.49
N LYS A 138 -26.29 -14.52 -13.25
CA LYS A 138 -25.55 -13.69 -12.28
C LYS A 138 -24.05 -13.95 -12.43
N ILE A 139 -23.31 -12.94 -12.87
CA ILE A 139 -21.87 -13.04 -13.13
C ILE A 139 -21.09 -12.13 -12.18
N ALA A 140 -20.04 -12.66 -11.56
CA ALA A 140 -19.03 -11.89 -10.84
C ALA A 140 -17.67 -11.97 -11.55
N ILE A 141 -17.00 -10.84 -11.75
CA ILE A 141 -15.60 -10.78 -12.17
C ILE A 141 -14.77 -10.29 -10.99
N VAL A 142 -13.76 -11.08 -10.63
CA VAL A 142 -12.88 -10.85 -9.48
C VAL A 142 -11.45 -10.62 -9.95
N THR A 143 -10.90 -9.47 -9.54
CA THR A 143 -9.52 -9.04 -9.84
C THR A 143 -8.80 -8.69 -8.55
N LYS A 144 -7.45 -8.68 -8.56
CA LYS A 144 -6.69 -8.32 -7.35
C LYS A 144 -6.75 -6.82 -7.04
N ARG A 145 -6.63 -5.99 -8.08
CA ARG A 145 -6.90 -4.54 -8.00
C ARG A 145 -8.32 -4.23 -8.41
N ALA A 146 -8.81 -3.04 -8.07
CA ALA A 146 -10.09 -2.59 -8.60
C ALA A 146 -10.02 -2.35 -10.12
N ILE A 147 -11.04 -2.79 -10.83
CA ILE A 147 -11.21 -2.51 -12.27
C ILE A 147 -11.69 -1.08 -12.42
N SER A 148 -10.98 -0.30 -13.23
CA SER A 148 -11.29 1.11 -13.52
C SER A 148 -12.59 1.24 -14.32
N ILE A 149 -13.20 2.43 -14.34
CA ILE A 149 -14.39 2.65 -15.17
C ILE A 149 -14.07 2.48 -16.66
N GLU A 150 -12.89 2.92 -17.09
CA GLU A 150 -12.46 2.76 -18.48
C GLU A 150 -12.42 1.28 -18.87
N GLU A 151 -11.84 0.42 -18.03
CA GLU A 151 -11.82 -1.03 -18.25
C GLU A 151 -13.23 -1.63 -18.28
N ARG A 152 -14.11 -1.19 -17.37
CA ARG A 152 -15.51 -1.64 -17.37
C ARG A 152 -16.23 -1.23 -18.65
N LEU A 153 -15.98 -0.02 -19.16
CA LEU A 153 -16.59 0.47 -20.38
C LEU A 153 -16.11 -0.32 -21.60
N GLU A 154 -14.81 -0.58 -21.72
CA GLU A 154 -14.27 -1.42 -22.81
C GLU A 154 -14.92 -2.81 -22.79
N ILE A 155 -15.02 -3.46 -21.61
CA ILE A 155 -15.68 -4.76 -21.46
C ILE A 155 -17.18 -4.68 -21.82
N ILE A 156 -17.92 -3.73 -21.25
CA ILE A 156 -19.37 -3.59 -21.47
C ILE A 156 -19.69 -3.36 -22.96
N ASN A 157 -18.84 -2.62 -23.68
CA ASN A 157 -19.04 -2.33 -25.09
C ASN A 157 -18.95 -3.58 -25.98
N GLU A 158 -18.18 -4.58 -25.58
CA GLU A 158 -17.98 -5.84 -26.34
C GLU A 158 -18.95 -6.96 -25.93
N LEU A 159 -19.67 -6.78 -24.83
CA LEU A 159 -20.59 -7.77 -24.30
C LEU A 159 -22.02 -7.62 -24.82
N LYS A 160 -22.76 -8.73 -24.83
CA LYS A 160 -24.21 -8.71 -25.06
C LYS A 160 -24.91 -7.81 -24.03
N SER A 161 -25.72 -6.87 -24.51
CA SER A 161 -26.32 -5.78 -23.71
C SER A 161 -27.22 -6.18 -22.54
N PHE A 162 -27.70 -7.42 -22.50
CA PHE A 162 -28.54 -7.93 -21.42
C PHE A 162 -27.73 -8.52 -20.25
N LEU A 163 -26.42 -8.74 -20.42
CA LEU A 163 -25.56 -9.25 -19.36
C LEU A 163 -25.36 -8.19 -18.29
N LYS A 164 -25.49 -8.61 -17.03
CA LYS A 164 -25.18 -7.79 -15.87
C LYS A 164 -24.04 -8.44 -15.12
N ILE A 165 -22.93 -7.70 -15.00
CA ILE A 165 -21.71 -8.18 -14.35
C ILE A 165 -21.47 -7.35 -13.10
N ASN A 166 -21.23 -8.05 -11.99
CA ASN A 166 -20.75 -7.45 -10.77
C ASN A 166 -19.22 -7.54 -10.75
N TYR A 167 -18.55 -6.43 -10.47
CA TYR A 167 -17.10 -6.36 -10.43
C TYR A 167 -16.62 -6.26 -8.99
N TYR A 168 -15.68 -7.12 -8.61
CA TYR A 168 -15.13 -7.19 -7.27
C TYR A 168 -13.60 -7.17 -7.27
N THR A 169 -13.03 -6.57 -6.23
CA THR A 169 -11.69 -6.95 -5.75
C THR A 169 -11.77 -8.30 -5.04
N GLU A 170 -10.66 -9.01 -4.90
CA GLU A 170 -10.59 -10.24 -4.10
C GLU A 170 -11.22 -10.07 -2.70
N ASN A 171 -10.83 -9.01 -1.99
CA ASN A 171 -11.26 -8.74 -0.62
C ASN A 171 -12.73 -8.28 -0.53
N SER A 172 -13.22 -7.48 -1.48
CA SER A 172 -14.65 -7.15 -1.54
C SER A 172 -15.49 -8.37 -1.88
N PHE A 173 -15.04 -9.21 -2.81
CA PHE A 173 -15.68 -10.50 -3.10
C PHE A 173 -15.68 -11.40 -1.87
N ARG A 174 -14.63 -11.34 -1.05
CA ARG A 174 -14.52 -12.11 0.19
C ARG A 174 -15.57 -11.75 1.22
N LYS A 175 -15.75 -10.45 1.47
CA LYS A 175 -16.69 -9.92 2.45
C LYS A 175 -18.14 -10.02 2.00
N ASP A 176 -18.36 -10.08 0.69
CA ASP A 176 -19.70 -10.22 0.12
C ASP A 176 -20.34 -11.59 0.45
N ILE A 177 -21.66 -11.67 0.48
CA ILE A 177 -22.38 -12.92 0.79
C ILE A 177 -23.29 -13.37 -0.37
N GLU A 178 -23.29 -12.63 -1.47
CA GLU A 178 -24.04 -12.97 -2.67
C GLU A 178 -23.43 -14.19 -3.35
N THR A 179 -24.31 -15.04 -3.88
CA THR A 179 -23.93 -16.18 -4.72
C THR A 179 -24.21 -15.88 -6.18
N PHE A 180 -23.37 -16.40 -7.04
CA PHE A 180 -23.39 -16.18 -8.49
C PHE A 180 -23.60 -17.50 -9.23
N ASP A 181 -24.06 -17.42 -10.47
CA ASP A 181 -24.04 -18.58 -11.36
C ASP A 181 -22.61 -18.80 -11.87
N GLU A 182 -21.93 -17.71 -12.24
CA GLU A 182 -20.58 -17.70 -12.82
C GLU A 182 -19.68 -16.72 -12.06
N VAL A 183 -18.53 -17.20 -11.59
CA VAL A 183 -17.49 -16.39 -10.94
C VAL A 183 -16.20 -16.52 -11.75
N ILE A 184 -15.69 -15.40 -12.25
CA ILE A 184 -14.49 -15.37 -13.08
C ILE A 184 -13.38 -14.65 -12.33
N TYR A 185 -12.32 -15.37 -12.01
CA TYR A 185 -11.08 -14.79 -11.48
C TYR A 185 -10.14 -14.48 -12.65
N VAL A 186 -9.73 -13.22 -12.75
CA VAL A 186 -8.71 -12.80 -13.73
C VAL A 186 -7.33 -12.91 -13.07
N GLY A 187 -6.71 -14.06 -13.28
CA GLY A 187 -5.48 -14.50 -12.62
C GLY A 187 -5.54 -15.98 -12.27
N ASN A 188 -4.40 -16.55 -11.90
CA ASN A 188 -4.35 -17.93 -11.40
C ASN A 188 -4.65 -17.98 -9.89
N PRO A 189 -5.00 -19.14 -9.32
CA PRO A 189 -5.29 -19.27 -7.90
C PRO A 189 -4.15 -18.77 -6.99
N GLN A 190 -2.90 -19.03 -7.35
CA GLN A 190 -1.73 -18.61 -6.57
C GLN A 190 -1.62 -17.08 -6.44
N TYR A 191 -2.03 -16.33 -7.47
CA TYR A 191 -2.04 -14.87 -7.46
C TYR A 191 -2.97 -14.29 -6.39
N PHE A 192 -4.07 -14.98 -6.06
CA PHE A 192 -5.04 -14.60 -5.04
C PHE A 192 -4.80 -15.30 -3.68
N GLY A 193 -3.77 -16.15 -3.57
CA GLY A 193 -3.37 -16.78 -2.32
C GLY A 193 -4.30 -17.88 -1.81
N GLU A 194 -4.24 -18.17 -0.51
CA GLU A 194 -4.94 -19.30 0.11
C GLU A 194 -6.46 -19.09 0.24
N TYR A 195 -6.92 -17.85 0.18
CA TYR A 195 -8.33 -17.51 0.41
C TYR A 195 -9.26 -18.06 -0.68
N VAL A 196 -8.87 -17.91 -1.95
CA VAL A 196 -9.66 -18.42 -3.09
C VAL A 196 -9.80 -19.94 -3.06
N LYS A 197 -8.91 -20.64 -2.36
CA LYS A 197 -8.98 -22.09 -2.19
C LYS A 197 -10.12 -22.55 -1.28
N ASN A 198 -10.72 -21.63 -0.53
CA ASN A 198 -11.78 -21.90 0.44
C ASN A 198 -13.07 -21.11 0.14
N THR A 199 -13.17 -20.52 -1.05
CA THR A 199 -14.25 -19.57 -1.37
C THR A 199 -14.96 -19.94 -2.66
N PHE A 200 -16.10 -20.60 -2.50
CA PHE A 200 -16.87 -21.12 -3.62
C PHE A 200 -18.28 -20.51 -3.64
N LYS A 201 -18.38 -19.26 -4.10
CA LYS A 201 -19.65 -18.50 -4.16
C LYS A 201 -20.33 -18.58 -5.53
N GLY A 202 -19.88 -19.49 -6.39
CA GLY A 202 -20.37 -19.67 -7.75
C GLY A 202 -20.73 -21.13 -8.04
N LYS A 203 -21.71 -21.38 -8.91
CA LYS A 203 -21.94 -22.72 -9.45
C LYS A 203 -20.78 -23.13 -10.35
N THR A 204 -20.27 -22.19 -11.16
CA THR A 204 -19.04 -22.33 -11.92
C THR A 204 -18.06 -21.26 -11.49
N ILE A 205 -16.80 -21.63 -11.31
CA ILE A 205 -15.71 -20.74 -10.93
C ILE A 205 -14.56 -20.93 -11.90
N THR A 206 -14.27 -19.92 -12.69
CA THR A 206 -13.28 -20.02 -13.76
C THR A 206 -12.10 -19.10 -13.46
N PHE A 207 -10.89 -19.68 -13.39
CA PHE A 207 -9.64 -18.93 -13.33
C PHE A 207 -9.10 -18.74 -14.74
N ILE A 208 -8.94 -17.50 -15.18
CA ILE A 208 -8.43 -17.14 -16.51
C ILE A 208 -7.08 -16.44 -16.31
N CYS A 209 -6.01 -17.00 -16.87
CA CYS A 209 -4.69 -16.36 -16.90
C CYS A 209 -3.97 -16.64 -18.22
N TYR A 210 -2.86 -15.95 -18.48
CA TYR A 210 -2.04 -16.23 -19.65
C TYR A 210 -1.34 -17.59 -19.56
N ASP A 211 -1.04 -18.20 -20.72
CA ASP A 211 -0.34 -19.49 -20.88
C ASP A 211 1.11 -19.51 -20.37
N ILE A 212 1.62 -18.34 -19.98
CA ILE A 212 2.94 -18.12 -19.36
C ILE A 212 2.92 -18.55 -17.89
N PHE A 213 1.75 -18.54 -17.25
CA PHE A 213 1.57 -18.90 -15.84
C PHE A 213 0.95 -20.28 -15.70
N THR A 214 1.23 -20.94 -14.59
CA THR A 214 0.59 -22.20 -14.22
C THR A 214 -0.78 -21.89 -13.62
N ASN A 215 -1.81 -22.60 -14.07
CA ASN A 215 -3.19 -22.43 -13.61
C ASN A 215 -3.70 -23.74 -13.01
N SER A 216 -3.48 -23.89 -11.72
CA SER A 216 -3.87 -25.07 -10.98
C SER A 216 -4.25 -24.70 -9.57
N MET A 217 -5.12 -25.52 -8.99
CA MET A 217 -5.47 -25.43 -7.59
C MET A 217 -5.45 -26.83 -7.00
N THR A 218 -4.67 -27.00 -5.95
CA THR A 218 -4.72 -28.22 -5.14
C THR A 218 -5.59 -27.94 -3.92
N PRO A 219 -6.60 -28.78 -3.64
CA PRO A 219 -7.33 -28.72 -2.39
C PRO A 219 -6.33 -28.91 -1.24
N LYS A 220 -6.36 -28.00 -0.27
CA LYS A 220 -5.56 -28.17 0.93
C LYS A 220 -6.20 -29.28 1.75
N LYS A 221 -5.47 -30.37 2.00
CA LYS A 221 -5.87 -31.32 3.03
C LYS A 221 -5.57 -30.68 4.37
N VAL A 222 -6.57 -30.00 4.94
CA VAL A 222 -6.41 -29.13 6.12
C VAL A 222 -6.00 -29.93 7.38
N PHE A 223 -6.06 -31.27 7.35
CA PHE A 223 -5.93 -32.11 8.53
C PHE A 223 -5.22 -33.47 8.29
N GLU A 224 -4.13 -33.53 7.53
CA GLU A 224 -3.36 -34.81 7.47
C GLU A 224 -2.74 -35.20 8.83
N ASP A 225 -2.57 -34.23 9.75
CA ASP A 225 -1.94 -34.43 11.06
C ASP A 225 -2.93 -34.56 12.25
N ILE A 226 -4.25 -34.45 12.02
CA ILE A 226 -5.27 -34.58 13.07
C ILE A 226 -6.12 -35.81 12.77
N ASP A 227 -6.06 -36.76 13.71
CA ASP A 227 -6.78 -38.03 13.82
C ASP A 227 -7.84 -38.32 12.72
N PRO A 228 -7.65 -39.36 11.88
CA PRO A 228 -8.55 -39.68 10.76
C PRO A 228 -10.01 -39.98 11.14
N ASP A 229 -10.33 -40.13 12.43
CA ASP A 229 -11.66 -40.47 12.93
C ASP A 229 -12.53 -39.27 13.37
N GLY A 230 -12.04 -38.01 13.27
CA GLY A 230 -12.67 -36.89 13.99
C GLY A 230 -13.14 -35.66 13.20
N VAL A 231 -12.49 -35.29 12.09
CA VAL A 231 -12.74 -33.98 11.45
C VAL A 231 -12.84 -34.10 9.92
N TYR A 232 -14.07 -34.10 9.42
CA TYR A 232 -14.34 -34.06 7.98
C TYR A 232 -14.42 -32.61 7.49
N SER A 233 -13.50 -32.21 6.62
CA SER A 233 -13.63 -30.95 5.87
C SER A 233 -14.68 -31.14 4.76
N THR A 234 -15.87 -30.57 4.95
CA THR A 234 -16.95 -30.61 3.94
C THR A 234 -16.81 -29.56 2.85
N ILE A 235 -15.81 -28.66 2.95
CA ILE A 235 -15.60 -27.55 2.02
C ILE A 235 -15.50 -28.06 0.57
N PHE A 236 -14.82 -29.20 0.35
CA PHE A 236 -14.57 -29.75 -0.98
C PHE A 236 -15.54 -30.86 -1.40
N GLU A 237 -16.46 -31.28 -0.52
CA GLU A 237 -17.31 -32.46 -0.74
C GLU A 237 -18.21 -32.32 -1.98
N LYS A 238 -18.62 -31.09 -2.28
CA LYS A 238 -19.49 -30.73 -3.41
C LYS A 238 -18.76 -29.96 -4.51
N ILE A 239 -17.43 -30.07 -4.57
CA ILE A 239 -16.61 -29.30 -5.51
C ILE A 239 -15.94 -30.24 -6.50
N SER A 240 -16.22 -30.02 -7.78
CA SER A 240 -15.50 -30.66 -8.88
C SER A 240 -14.40 -29.72 -9.39
N PHE A 241 -13.21 -30.27 -9.60
CA PHE A 241 -12.09 -29.53 -10.19
C PHE A 241 -11.89 -30.04 -11.63
N GLY A 242 -11.80 -29.10 -12.57
CA GLY A 242 -11.32 -29.36 -13.92
C GLY A 242 -9.82 -29.64 -13.95
N ASP A 243 -9.32 -30.03 -15.12
CA ASP A 243 -7.91 -30.40 -15.27
C ASP A 243 -7.00 -29.19 -15.05
N PRO A 244 -5.96 -29.32 -14.19
CA PRO A 244 -4.97 -28.27 -14.01
C PRO A 244 -4.20 -28.02 -15.31
N ILE A 245 -3.87 -26.76 -15.58
CA ILE A 245 -3.14 -26.38 -16.79
C ILE A 245 -1.76 -25.88 -16.43
N GLU A 246 -0.75 -26.65 -16.82
CA GLU A 246 0.65 -26.24 -16.68
C GLU A 246 1.02 -25.11 -17.64
N LYS A 247 1.99 -24.28 -17.23
CA LYS A 247 2.50 -23.22 -18.08
C LYS A 247 3.13 -23.82 -19.35
N LYS A 248 2.84 -23.22 -20.50
CA LYS A 248 3.40 -23.67 -21.80
C LYS A 248 4.83 -23.19 -22.03
N SER A 249 5.39 -22.42 -21.09
CA SER A 249 6.69 -21.79 -21.23
C SER A 249 7.59 -22.08 -20.03
N ASN A 250 8.89 -22.23 -20.27
CA ASN A 250 9.89 -22.41 -19.20
C ASN A 250 10.27 -21.09 -18.52
N ILE A 251 9.44 -20.05 -18.66
CA ILE A 251 9.71 -18.70 -18.15
C ILE A 251 9.38 -18.68 -16.66
N ASN A 252 10.28 -18.15 -15.83
CA ASN A 252 10.06 -18.01 -14.40
C ASN A 252 10.10 -16.53 -13.99
N ILE A 253 8.97 -15.85 -14.18
CA ILE A 253 8.78 -14.46 -13.75
C ILE A 253 7.79 -14.47 -12.58
N GLU A 254 8.27 -14.10 -11.40
CA GLU A 254 7.48 -13.99 -10.18
C GLU A 254 7.33 -12.51 -9.79
N GLN A 255 6.14 -12.14 -9.30
CA GLN A 255 5.83 -10.77 -8.88
C GLN A 255 6.34 -10.45 -7.47
N GLY A 256 6.80 -11.45 -6.71
CA GLY A 256 7.06 -11.33 -5.27
C GLY A 256 8.37 -10.64 -4.85
N GLU A 257 9.30 -10.36 -5.77
CA GLU A 257 10.68 -9.98 -5.38
C GLU A 257 10.89 -8.47 -5.13
N SER A 258 10.17 -7.56 -5.79
CA SER A 258 10.47 -6.12 -5.71
C SER A 258 10.17 -5.48 -4.35
N LEU A 259 9.04 -5.85 -3.74
CA LEU A 259 8.59 -5.32 -2.44
C LEU A 259 9.55 -5.68 -1.31
N TYR A 260 10.02 -6.93 -1.31
CA TYR A 260 10.93 -7.44 -0.29
C TYR A 260 12.29 -6.73 -0.36
N ILE A 261 12.81 -6.49 -1.57
CA ILE A 261 14.10 -5.81 -1.77
C ILE A 261 14.07 -4.37 -1.25
N ALA A 262 13.04 -3.59 -1.61
CA ALA A 262 12.92 -2.18 -1.18
C ALA A 262 12.82 -2.06 0.36
N VAL A 263 12.01 -2.92 0.98
CA VAL A 263 11.88 -2.98 2.45
C VAL A 263 13.21 -3.35 3.11
N ASN A 264 13.91 -4.37 2.60
CA ASN A 264 15.18 -4.79 3.19
C ASN A 264 16.27 -3.73 3.07
N ARG A 265 16.38 -3.07 1.90
CA ARG A 265 17.30 -1.95 1.70
C ARG A 265 17.07 -0.87 2.75
N PHE A 266 15.82 -0.49 2.97
CA PHE A 266 15.47 0.51 3.98
C PHE A 266 15.85 0.06 5.40
N LEU A 267 15.53 -1.20 5.75
CA LEU A 267 15.87 -1.76 7.06
C LEU A 267 17.40 -1.82 7.29
N GLU A 268 18.19 -2.04 6.23
CA GLU A 268 19.64 -2.02 6.28
C GLU A 268 20.20 -0.61 6.45
N ASP A 269 19.72 0.37 5.67
CA ASP A 269 20.12 1.78 5.77
C ASP A 269 19.86 2.34 7.18
N GLN A 270 18.74 1.94 7.79
CA GLN A 270 18.39 2.36 9.15
C GLN A 270 19.36 1.78 10.20
N LYS A 271 19.80 0.52 10.04
CA LYS A 271 20.80 -0.10 10.94
C LYS A 271 22.15 0.60 10.91
N ILE A 272 22.54 1.13 9.75
CA ILE A 272 23.81 1.85 9.56
C ILE A 272 23.77 3.23 10.20
N THR A 273 22.59 3.87 10.24
CA THR A 273 22.44 5.27 10.64
C THR A 273 22.14 5.45 12.14
N ASP A 274 21.49 4.46 12.79
CA ASP A 274 21.02 4.56 14.18
C ASP A 274 21.77 3.60 15.14
N GLU A 275 22.95 4.01 15.63
CA GLU A 275 23.66 3.32 16.75
C GLU A 275 22.91 3.40 18.10
N ASN A 276 21.77 4.10 18.21
CA ASN A 276 21.01 4.27 19.46
C ASN A 276 19.60 3.67 19.36
N SER A 277 19.49 2.37 19.65
CA SER A 277 18.25 1.58 19.63
C SER A 277 17.23 1.89 20.75
N GLN A 278 17.49 2.88 21.61
CA GLN A 278 16.68 3.10 22.82
C GLN A 278 15.28 3.69 22.57
N ASP A 279 15.03 4.30 21.41
CA ASP A 279 13.76 4.95 21.07
C ASP A 279 12.97 4.24 19.94
N ALA A 280 13.37 3.01 19.54
CA ALA A 280 12.71 2.29 18.45
C ALA A 280 11.33 1.74 18.85
N VAL A 281 10.39 1.71 17.90
CA VAL A 281 9.01 1.26 18.09
C VAL A 281 8.72 0.03 17.25
N GLU A 282 8.01 -0.95 17.81
CA GLU A 282 7.53 -2.11 17.05
C GLU A 282 6.46 -1.70 16.03
N ALA A 283 6.74 -1.98 14.75
CA ALA A 283 5.86 -1.69 13.63
C ALA A 283 5.76 -2.87 12.66
N CYS A 284 4.65 -2.90 11.93
CA CYS A 284 4.37 -3.80 10.81
C CYS A 284 4.42 -3.03 9.50
N ILE A 285 4.61 -3.73 8.38
CA ILE A 285 4.67 -3.11 7.05
C ILE A 285 3.26 -3.11 6.45
N VAL A 286 2.86 -1.96 5.95
CA VAL A 286 1.59 -1.78 5.22
C VAL A 286 1.92 -1.38 3.80
N TYR A 287 1.49 -2.18 2.83
CA TYR A 287 1.65 -1.92 1.40
C TYR A 287 0.42 -1.18 0.86
N LEU A 288 0.65 -0.15 0.06
CA LEU A 288 -0.35 0.82 -0.41
C LEU A 288 -0.49 0.77 -1.93
N GLU A 289 -1.69 1.08 -2.44
CA GLU A 289 -2.02 0.99 -3.88
C GLU A 289 -1.03 1.72 -4.80
N ASN A 290 -0.48 2.86 -4.36
CA ASN A 290 0.37 3.70 -5.19
C ASN A 290 1.85 3.26 -5.21
N ASP A 291 2.14 1.96 -5.18
CA ASP A 291 3.51 1.40 -5.08
C ASP A 291 4.33 2.03 -3.94
N ARG A 292 3.69 2.19 -2.79
CA ARG A 292 4.33 2.68 -1.56
C ARG A 292 4.16 1.69 -0.42
N PHE A 293 5.02 1.81 0.58
CA PHE A 293 4.86 1.14 1.85
C PHE A 293 5.03 2.12 3.01
N LEU A 294 4.51 1.78 4.18
CA LEU A 294 4.79 2.49 5.42
C LEU A 294 4.90 1.52 6.59
N PHE A 295 5.53 1.99 7.67
CA PHE A 295 5.57 1.27 8.93
C PHE A 295 4.47 1.76 9.87
N ALA A 296 3.51 0.89 10.17
CA ALA A 296 2.40 1.16 11.07
C ALA A 296 2.70 0.60 12.48
N PRO A 297 2.67 1.43 13.54
CA PRO A 297 2.94 0.97 14.90
C PRO A 297 1.82 0.06 15.40
N ARG A 298 2.19 -1.10 15.99
CA ARG A 298 1.21 -2.14 16.37
C ARG A 298 0.21 -1.70 17.43
N ASP A 299 0.66 -0.90 18.39
CA ASP A 299 -0.15 -0.44 19.53
C ASP A 299 -0.75 0.96 19.29
N SER A 300 -0.85 1.38 18.03
CA SER A 300 -1.38 2.69 17.66
C SER A 300 -2.78 2.62 17.06
N LYS A 301 -3.47 3.74 17.13
CA LYS A 301 -4.71 3.95 16.38
C LYS A 301 -4.40 4.54 15.02
N ILE A 302 -4.91 3.92 13.97
CA ILE A 302 -4.75 4.34 12.59
C ILE A 302 -6.03 5.02 12.11
N ARG A 303 -5.87 6.06 11.30
CA ARG A 303 -7.00 6.75 10.66
C ARG A 303 -7.37 6.02 9.38
N ILE A 304 -8.59 5.50 9.33
CA ILE A 304 -9.17 4.83 8.16
C ILE A 304 -10.35 5.66 7.63
N PHE A 305 -10.41 5.84 6.32
CA PHE A 305 -11.52 6.45 5.61
C PHE A 305 -12.62 5.41 5.33
N THR A 306 -13.79 5.63 5.91
CA THR A 306 -14.98 4.79 5.84
C THR A 306 -16.11 5.52 5.10
N PRO A 307 -16.20 5.40 3.77
CA PRO A 307 -17.10 6.21 2.96
C PRO A 307 -18.59 5.96 3.18
N HIS A 308 -18.96 4.83 3.77
CA HIS A 308 -20.36 4.43 3.92
C HIS A 308 -21.04 5.04 5.15
N GLU A 309 -20.32 5.81 5.98
CA GLU A 309 -20.86 6.43 7.19
C GLU A 309 -21.22 7.89 6.99
N LYS A 310 -22.52 8.20 7.10
CA LYS A 310 -23.12 9.49 6.75
C LYS A 310 -22.63 10.72 7.54
N SER A 311 -21.90 10.55 8.65
CA SER A 311 -21.49 11.66 9.52
C SER A 311 -20.06 11.59 10.01
N ASN A 312 -19.33 10.50 9.74
CA ASN A 312 -17.94 10.37 10.16
C ASN A 312 -17.16 9.46 9.22
N PHE A 313 -16.72 10.01 8.10
CA PHE A 313 -15.99 9.25 7.09
C PHE A 313 -14.56 8.91 7.50
N ILE A 314 -14.04 9.36 8.65
CA ILE A 314 -12.75 8.89 9.16
C ILE A 314 -12.91 8.33 10.57
N LYS A 315 -12.44 7.10 10.76
CA LYS A 315 -12.37 6.46 12.08
C LYS A 315 -10.94 6.25 12.52
N GLN A 316 -10.74 6.36 13.82
CA GLN A 316 -9.54 5.85 14.46
C GLN A 316 -9.82 4.46 15.00
N ILE A 317 -9.29 3.45 14.32
CA ILE A 317 -9.36 2.05 14.74
C ILE A 317 -7.98 1.60 15.20
N ASN A 318 -7.90 0.55 16.04
CA ASN A 318 -6.58 0.03 16.42
C ASN A 318 -5.95 -0.63 15.20
N PHE A 319 -4.62 -0.60 15.09
CA PHE A 319 -3.93 -1.22 13.96
C PHE A 319 -4.29 -2.71 13.77
N LYS A 320 -4.50 -3.45 14.86
CA LYS A 320 -4.95 -4.85 14.83
C LYS A 320 -6.31 -5.08 14.16
N ASP A 321 -7.12 -4.03 14.06
CA ASP A 321 -8.46 -4.05 13.47
C ASP A 321 -8.44 -3.48 12.04
N VAL A 322 -7.27 -3.05 11.54
CA VAL A 322 -7.07 -2.57 10.17
C VAL A 322 -6.98 -3.78 9.25
N GLU A 323 -7.73 -3.75 8.17
CA GLU A 323 -7.76 -4.80 7.18
C GLU A 323 -7.26 -4.31 5.82
N GLU A 324 -6.97 -5.24 4.93
CA GLU A 324 -6.78 -4.94 3.51
C GLU A 324 -8.07 -4.36 2.90
N ASP A 325 -7.93 -3.59 1.82
CA ASP A 325 -8.93 -2.72 1.21
C ASP A 325 -9.40 -1.52 2.08
N ASP A 326 -8.98 -1.42 3.35
CA ASP A 326 -9.20 -0.19 4.11
C ASP A 326 -8.43 0.98 3.48
N TYR A 327 -9.02 2.17 3.54
CA TYR A 327 -8.37 3.38 3.06
C TYR A 327 -7.64 4.09 4.19
N ILE A 328 -6.32 3.99 4.24
CA ILE A 328 -5.52 4.68 5.24
C ILE A 328 -5.40 6.18 4.91
N VAL A 329 -5.50 7.03 5.93
CA VAL A 329 -5.34 8.47 5.78
C VAL A 329 -3.99 8.91 6.31
N ILE A 330 -3.14 9.36 5.39
CA ILE A 330 -1.76 9.76 5.62
C ILE A 330 -1.66 11.28 5.50
N ARG A 331 -0.95 11.91 6.45
CA ARG A 331 -0.72 13.35 6.45
C ARG A 331 0.63 13.66 5.81
N ASN A 332 0.68 14.68 4.96
CA ASN A 332 1.95 15.12 4.39
C ASN A 332 2.72 16.03 5.36
N GLU A 333 4.06 16.03 5.27
CA GLU A 333 4.98 16.62 6.27
C GLU A 333 4.80 18.14 6.53
N ARG A 334 4.06 18.87 5.68
CA ARG A 334 3.80 20.32 5.84
C ARG A 334 2.82 20.67 6.98
N ASP A 335 2.18 19.68 7.59
CA ASP A 335 1.12 19.86 8.58
C ASP A 335 1.57 20.34 9.98
N THR A 336 2.84 20.17 10.38
CA THR A 336 3.27 20.57 11.75
C THR A 336 3.15 22.08 11.97
N LYS A 337 3.48 22.88 10.95
CA LYS A 337 3.28 24.34 10.96
C LYS A 337 1.81 24.71 10.95
N LEU A 338 1.00 24.03 10.14
CA LEU A 338 -0.45 24.26 10.11
C LEU A 338 -1.10 24.03 11.47
N ILE A 339 -0.76 22.92 12.14
CA ILE A 339 -1.33 22.62 13.47
C ILE A 339 -0.96 23.73 14.46
N ALA A 340 0.25 24.27 14.38
CA ALA A 340 0.65 25.39 15.22
C ALA A 340 -0.13 26.67 14.91
N GLU A 341 -0.32 27.01 13.64
CA GLU A 341 -1.09 28.17 13.20
C GLU A 341 -2.56 28.07 13.63
N VAL A 342 -3.20 26.92 13.40
CA VAL A 342 -4.59 26.67 13.82
C VAL A 342 -4.71 26.63 15.36
N ALA A 343 -3.73 26.06 16.06
CA ALA A 343 -3.72 26.08 17.53
C ALA A 343 -3.65 27.51 18.07
N ASP A 344 -2.84 28.36 17.45
CA ASP A 344 -2.64 29.73 17.87
C ASP A 344 -3.86 30.61 17.52
N HIS A 345 -4.41 30.47 16.31
CA HIS A 345 -5.54 31.27 15.84
C HIS A 345 -6.90 30.84 16.42
N ASP A 346 -7.21 29.53 16.39
CA ASP A 346 -8.56 29.04 16.70
C ASP A 346 -8.74 28.61 18.16
N VAL A 347 -7.64 28.21 18.84
CA VAL A 347 -7.73 27.65 20.20
C VAL A 347 -7.13 28.57 21.25
N LEU A 348 -5.86 28.98 21.10
CA LEU A 348 -5.15 29.82 22.08
C LEU A 348 -5.51 31.31 21.95
N LYS A 349 -5.86 31.75 20.74
CA LYS A 349 -6.34 33.10 20.43
C LYS A 349 -5.41 34.17 21.00
N SER A 350 -5.93 35.07 21.84
CA SER A 350 -5.18 36.15 22.48
C SER A 350 -4.00 35.69 23.34
N ASN A 351 -4.03 34.45 23.86
CA ASN A 351 -2.98 33.93 24.74
C ASN A 351 -1.78 33.37 23.96
N ALA A 352 -1.92 33.13 22.65
CA ALA A 352 -0.91 32.47 21.82
C ALA A 352 0.46 33.14 21.93
N LYS A 353 0.53 34.47 21.75
CA LYS A 353 1.79 35.24 21.77
C LYS A 353 2.54 35.09 23.10
N ASN A 354 1.82 35.18 24.22
CA ASN A 354 2.41 35.04 25.56
C ASN A 354 2.91 33.61 25.77
N TYR A 355 2.14 32.61 25.37
CA TYR A 355 2.50 31.20 25.54
C TYR A 355 3.69 30.80 24.68
N ARG A 356 3.76 31.28 23.43
CA ARG A 356 4.91 31.08 22.53
C ARG A 356 6.17 31.78 23.02
N THR A 357 6.04 32.92 23.69
CA THR A 357 7.18 33.63 24.29
C THR A 357 7.83 32.79 25.40
N LEU A 358 7.02 32.20 26.28
CA LEU A 358 7.51 31.30 27.33
C LEU A 358 8.07 29.99 26.77
N GLN A 359 7.46 29.45 25.70
CA GLN A 359 8.00 28.30 24.98
C GLN A 359 9.41 28.61 24.44
N ASN A 360 9.57 29.76 23.79
CA ASN A 360 10.86 30.16 23.22
C ASN A 360 11.91 30.46 24.28
N GLU A 361 11.52 30.99 25.45
CA GLU A 361 12.47 31.30 26.53
C GLU A 361 13.29 30.07 26.96
N TRP A 362 12.62 28.93 27.22
CA TRP A 362 13.32 27.73 27.66
C TRP A 362 14.09 27.06 26.51
N LYS A 363 13.56 27.12 25.28
CA LYS A 363 14.24 26.60 24.09
C LYS A 363 15.51 27.36 23.77
N GLU A 364 15.51 28.69 23.86
CA GLU A 364 16.70 29.52 23.66
C GLU A 364 17.80 29.17 24.67
N LYS A 365 17.45 28.96 25.94
CA LYS A 365 18.42 28.51 26.95
C LYS A 365 18.98 27.12 26.63
N LEU A 366 18.15 26.21 26.12
CA LEU A 366 18.61 24.89 25.68
C LEU A 366 19.53 25.00 24.46
N ARG A 367 19.16 25.78 23.44
CA ARG A 367 19.96 26.05 22.24
C ARG A 367 21.31 26.66 22.62
N PHE A 368 21.34 27.63 23.51
CA PHE A 368 22.58 28.22 24.03
C PHE A 368 23.45 27.18 24.74
N ALA A 369 22.87 26.31 25.56
CA ALA A 369 23.62 25.24 26.23
C ALA A 369 24.23 24.24 25.21
N VAL A 370 23.48 23.89 24.17
CA VAL A 370 23.93 23.02 23.07
C VAL A 370 25.04 23.70 22.26
N GLN A 371 24.88 24.97 21.89
CA GLN A 371 25.89 25.73 21.16
C GLN A 371 27.21 25.83 21.96
N LYS A 372 27.12 26.02 23.28
CA LYS A 372 28.30 26.18 24.14
C LYS A 372 29.05 24.87 24.43
N LYS A 373 28.35 23.73 24.53
CA LYS A 373 28.93 22.47 25.03
C LYS A 373 28.92 21.31 24.02
N GLY A 374 28.19 21.46 22.92
CA GLY A 374 27.92 20.39 21.97
C GLY A 374 26.74 19.50 22.40
N LEU A 375 26.02 18.99 21.41
CA LEU A 375 24.80 18.19 21.57
C LEU A 375 25.01 16.95 22.47
N LYS A 376 26.05 16.16 22.19
CA LYS A 376 26.40 14.93 22.93
C LYS A 376 26.60 15.23 24.42
N ARG A 377 27.42 16.24 24.73
CA ARG A 377 27.72 16.61 26.11
C ARG A 377 26.50 17.14 26.87
N VAL A 378 25.59 17.84 26.20
CA VAL A 378 24.33 18.28 26.82
C VAL A 378 23.44 17.09 27.13
N SER A 379 23.29 16.15 26.18
CA SER A 379 22.56 14.89 26.39
C SER A 379 23.12 14.11 27.60
N ASP A 380 24.44 13.91 27.67
CA ASP A 380 25.10 13.22 28.78
C ASP A 380 24.84 13.90 30.13
N ILE A 381 24.87 15.24 30.18
CA ILE A 381 24.60 16.00 31.41
C ILE A 381 23.14 15.82 31.84
N LEU A 382 22.19 15.90 30.91
CA LEU A 382 20.76 15.77 31.21
C LEU A 382 20.41 14.36 31.69
N MET A 383 20.98 13.33 31.06
CA MET A 383 20.78 11.94 31.45
C MET A 383 21.45 11.62 32.79
N ASN A 384 22.75 11.89 32.92
CA ASN A 384 23.52 11.38 34.06
C ASN A 384 23.39 12.26 35.31
N LYS A 385 23.38 13.59 35.16
CA LYS A 385 23.35 14.52 36.30
C LYS A 385 21.92 14.84 36.75
N TYR A 386 21.02 15.04 35.79
CA TYR A 386 19.64 15.44 36.08
C TYR A 386 18.63 14.30 35.98
N GLN A 387 19.08 13.08 35.67
CA GLN A 387 18.26 11.86 35.62
C GLN A 387 17.01 12.02 34.74
N ILE A 388 17.21 12.63 33.57
CA ILE A 388 16.21 12.76 32.51
C ILE A 388 16.42 11.58 31.55
N LYS A 389 15.58 10.56 31.67
CA LYS A 389 15.75 9.30 30.92
C LYS A 389 15.52 9.50 29.43
N THR A 390 14.68 10.46 29.05
CA THR A 390 14.34 10.75 27.66
C THR A 390 15.32 11.71 26.96
N ALA A 391 16.48 12.04 27.56
CA ALA A 391 17.40 13.04 27.04
C ALA A 391 18.46 12.47 26.09
N SER A 392 18.06 11.61 25.15
CA SER A 392 18.94 11.11 24.08
C SER A 392 19.43 12.26 23.17
N MET A 393 20.52 12.05 22.42
CA MET A 393 21.02 13.07 21.48
C MET A 393 19.96 13.48 20.45
N ALA A 394 19.17 12.52 19.94
CA ALA A 394 18.07 12.77 19.02
C ALA A 394 16.97 13.60 19.69
N SER A 395 16.59 13.26 20.92
CA SER A 395 15.61 14.02 21.70
C SER A 395 16.04 15.46 21.97
N VAL A 396 17.29 15.67 22.40
CA VAL A 396 17.84 17.03 22.63
C VAL A 396 17.86 17.83 21.33
N ARG A 397 18.24 17.21 20.21
CA ARG A 397 18.19 17.86 18.88
C ARG A 397 16.75 18.27 18.55
N SER A 398 15.78 17.37 18.74
CA SER A 398 14.36 17.64 18.51
C SER A 398 13.83 18.78 19.39
N TRP A 399 14.19 18.81 20.67
CA TRP A 399 13.75 19.87 21.60
C TRP A 399 14.28 21.26 21.25
N CYS A 400 15.42 21.34 20.54
CA CYS A 400 15.94 22.59 20.00
C CYS A 400 15.16 23.11 18.79
N ASN A 401 14.41 22.25 18.09
CA ASN A 401 13.62 22.63 16.92
C ASN A 401 12.37 23.42 17.32
N GLU A 402 11.84 24.24 16.40
CA GLU A 402 10.63 25.05 16.64
C GLU A 402 9.38 24.20 16.82
N ASP A 403 9.30 23.07 16.10
CA ASP A 403 8.11 22.19 16.06
C ASP A 403 7.89 21.39 17.36
N SER A 404 8.91 21.24 18.21
CA SER A 404 8.77 20.49 19.46
C SER A 404 7.97 21.27 20.50
N ILE A 405 6.93 20.68 21.07
CA ILE A 405 6.04 21.43 21.98
C ILE A 405 6.53 21.35 23.41
N CYS A 406 6.62 20.14 23.96
CA CYS A 406 6.84 19.89 25.38
C CYS A 406 7.52 18.53 25.58
N PRO A 407 8.75 18.48 26.11
CA PRO A 407 9.39 17.24 26.54
C PRO A 407 8.60 16.53 27.64
N THR A 408 8.65 15.19 27.67
CA THR A 408 7.95 14.36 28.67
C THR A 408 8.34 14.75 30.09
N GLU A 409 9.63 14.99 30.33
CA GLU A 409 10.19 15.37 31.64
C GLU A 409 10.55 16.86 31.73
N LEU A 410 9.75 17.74 31.11
CA LEU A 410 10.01 19.19 31.06
C LEU A 410 10.34 19.83 32.43
N PRO A 411 9.68 19.51 33.56
CA PRO A 411 10.03 20.12 34.84
C PRO A 411 11.48 19.86 35.25
N LYS A 412 12.02 18.65 35.00
CA LYS A 412 13.43 18.34 35.27
C LYS A 412 14.36 19.10 34.33
N LEU A 413 13.98 19.24 33.06
CA LEU A 413 14.74 20.02 32.09
C LEU A 413 14.81 21.50 32.49
N LEU A 414 13.71 22.10 32.93
CA LEU A 414 13.68 23.49 33.40
C LEU A 414 14.55 23.70 34.64
N ARG A 415 14.58 22.72 35.58
CA ARG A 415 15.56 22.72 36.69
C ARG A 415 16.99 22.68 36.19
N ALA A 416 17.29 21.84 35.19
CA ALA A 416 18.62 21.77 34.59
C ALA A 416 19.04 23.09 33.90
N LEU A 417 18.07 23.84 33.38
CA LEU A 417 18.22 25.19 32.82
C LEU A 417 18.18 26.30 33.89
N LYS A 418 18.17 25.95 35.17
CA LYS A 418 18.22 26.86 36.33
C LYS A 418 17.00 27.79 36.47
N TYR A 419 15.81 27.30 36.16
CA TYR A 419 14.56 27.99 36.50
C TYR A 419 14.23 27.81 37.98
N ASP A 420 13.57 28.80 38.58
CA ASP A 420 12.98 28.69 39.92
C ASP A 420 11.67 27.88 39.90
N GLU A 421 11.25 27.36 41.05
CA GLU A 421 10.09 26.46 41.15
C GLU A 421 8.76 27.11 40.74
N ASN A 422 8.59 28.42 40.93
CA ASN A 422 7.36 29.11 40.50
C ASN A 422 7.31 29.18 38.98
N LYS A 423 8.43 29.58 38.35
CA LYS A 423 8.55 29.66 36.90
C LYS A 423 8.50 28.29 36.22
N ILE A 424 8.96 27.23 36.89
CA ILE A 424 8.80 25.84 36.43
C ILE A 424 7.32 25.46 36.34
N LYS A 425 6.54 25.71 37.40
CA LYS A 425 5.10 25.38 37.43
C LYS A 425 4.33 26.14 36.36
N GLU A 426 4.58 27.44 36.24
CA GLU A 426 3.97 28.30 35.23
C GLU A 426 4.28 27.79 33.81
N THR A 427 5.56 27.59 33.49
CA THR A 427 5.99 27.13 32.17
C THR A 427 5.40 25.76 31.85
N TYR A 428 5.40 24.82 32.81
CA TYR A 428 4.86 23.48 32.60
C TYR A 428 3.35 23.51 32.32
N SER A 429 2.59 24.30 33.07
CA SER A 429 1.16 24.47 32.86
C SER A 429 0.87 25.02 31.46
N ILE A 430 1.62 26.05 31.03
CA ILE A 430 1.42 26.66 29.72
C ILE A 430 1.82 25.71 28.59
N MET A 431 2.89 24.93 28.75
CA MET A 431 3.27 23.93 27.74
C MET A 431 2.20 22.82 27.61
N LYS A 432 1.49 22.49 28.70
CA LYS A 432 0.33 21.59 28.65
C LYS A 432 -0.86 22.21 27.90
N GLU A 433 -1.14 23.48 28.10
CA GLU A 433 -2.17 24.20 27.34
C GLU A 433 -1.84 24.22 25.84
N ILE A 434 -0.59 24.51 25.45
CA ILE A 434 -0.16 24.45 24.04
C ILE A 434 -0.33 23.02 23.50
N GLN A 435 0.02 21.99 24.27
CA GLN A 435 -0.14 20.59 23.86
C GLN A 435 -1.61 20.22 23.64
N ILE A 436 -2.52 20.69 24.52
CA ILE A 436 -3.97 20.49 24.37
C ILE A 436 -4.48 21.25 23.15
N ALA A 437 -4.03 22.49 22.95
CA ALA A 437 -4.42 23.30 21.80
C ALA A 437 -4.01 22.66 20.48
N HIS A 438 -2.80 22.10 20.38
CA HIS A 438 -2.34 21.32 19.23
C HIS A 438 -3.23 20.10 18.95
N ARG A 439 -3.62 19.35 19.99
CA ARG A 439 -4.56 18.21 19.81
C ARG A 439 -5.93 18.68 19.32
N LYS A 440 -6.44 19.80 19.83
CA LYS A 440 -7.71 20.40 19.39
C LYS A 440 -7.62 20.91 17.95
N ALA A 441 -6.55 21.62 17.61
CA ALA A 441 -6.27 22.07 16.24
C ALA A 441 -6.22 20.88 15.26
N GLY A 442 -5.55 19.78 15.63
CA GLY A 442 -5.54 18.56 14.82
C GLY A 442 -6.93 17.95 14.59
N ARG A 443 -7.89 18.13 15.50
CA ARG A 443 -9.29 17.72 15.32
C ARG A 443 -10.04 18.69 14.41
N ILE A 444 -9.91 20.00 14.65
CA ILE A 444 -10.51 21.06 13.83
C ILE A 444 -10.08 20.93 12.37
N ILE A 445 -8.78 20.75 12.13
CA ILE A 445 -8.22 20.52 10.80
C ILE A 445 -8.89 19.29 10.18
N SER A 446 -8.90 18.16 10.90
CA SER A 446 -9.55 16.93 10.39
C SER A 446 -11.01 17.18 10.02
N GLU A 447 -11.82 17.78 10.91
CA GLU A 447 -13.24 18.07 10.67
C GLU A 447 -13.46 18.98 9.46
N LYS A 448 -12.67 20.05 9.32
CA LYS A 448 -12.79 20.98 8.19
C LYS A 448 -12.42 20.33 6.86
N LEU A 449 -11.33 19.55 6.84
CA LEU A 449 -10.96 18.74 5.68
C LEU A 449 -12.07 17.76 5.30
N MET A 450 -12.73 17.14 6.29
CA MET A 450 -13.86 16.23 6.03
C MET A 450 -15.01 16.92 5.32
N ASN A 451 -15.30 18.18 5.66
CA ASN A 451 -16.35 18.94 5.00
C ASN A 451 -15.98 19.33 3.55
N GLU A 452 -14.69 19.35 3.22
CA GLU A 452 -14.21 19.59 1.86
C GLU A 452 -14.18 18.33 0.98
N LEU A 453 -14.29 17.12 1.58
CA LEU A 453 -14.31 15.87 0.83
C LEU A 453 -15.64 15.71 0.05
N SER A 454 -15.55 15.74 -1.29
CA SER A 454 -16.71 15.55 -2.17
C SER A 454 -17.04 14.07 -2.40
N ILE A 455 -18.27 13.79 -2.85
CA ILE A 455 -18.71 12.45 -3.28
C ILE A 455 -17.81 11.89 -4.40
N ASP A 456 -17.21 12.76 -5.22
CA ASP A 456 -16.35 12.36 -6.33
C ASP A 456 -15.05 11.68 -5.87
N ILE A 457 -14.59 11.95 -4.65
CA ILE A 457 -13.40 11.31 -4.08
C ILE A 457 -13.61 9.81 -3.89
N LEU A 458 -14.84 9.39 -3.54
CA LEU A 458 -15.16 7.96 -3.46
C LEU A 458 -14.88 7.27 -4.79
N LYS A 459 -15.31 7.90 -5.87
CA LYS A 459 -15.19 7.38 -7.21
C LYS A 459 -13.71 7.27 -7.60
N GLU A 460 -12.93 8.31 -7.35
CA GLU A 460 -11.48 8.27 -7.58
C GLU A 460 -10.77 7.21 -6.71
N LEU A 461 -11.13 7.09 -5.43
CA LEU A 461 -10.59 6.07 -4.53
C LEU A 461 -10.97 4.66 -4.96
N GLN A 462 -12.17 4.45 -5.48
CA GLN A 462 -12.59 3.16 -6.03
C GLN A 462 -11.81 2.83 -7.31
N GLU A 463 -11.61 3.80 -8.20
CA GLU A 463 -10.95 3.65 -9.49
C GLU A 463 -9.43 3.48 -9.40
N LYS A 464 -8.76 4.37 -8.66
CA LYS A 464 -7.30 4.46 -8.60
C LYS A 464 -6.71 3.80 -7.35
N GLY A 465 -7.53 3.56 -6.33
CA GLY A 465 -7.10 3.10 -5.01
C GLY A 465 -6.34 4.14 -4.18
N PHE A 466 -6.14 5.36 -4.69
CA PHE A 466 -5.57 6.47 -3.93
C PHE A 466 -6.12 7.82 -4.39
N TYR A 467 -6.04 8.80 -3.49
CA TYR A 467 -6.41 10.18 -3.75
C TYR A 467 -5.56 11.12 -2.89
N THR A 468 -4.97 12.13 -3.51
CA THR A 468 -4.30 13.22 -2.80
C THR A 468 -5.25 14.41 -2.75
N PHE A 469 -5.62 14.78 -1.53
CA PHE A 469 -6.47 15.92 -1.25
C PHE A 469 -5.61 17.10 -0.82
N GLU A 470 -5.80 18.26 -1.46
CA GLU A 470 -5.25 19.54 -0.99
C GLU A 470 -6.38 20.40 -0.44
N SER A 471 -6.20 20.91 0.78
CA SER A 471 -7.22 21.74 1.41
C SER A 471 -7.34 23.10 0.74
N LYS A 472 -8.58 23.55 0.53
CA LYS A 472 -8.86 24.92 0.04
C LYS A 472 -8.79 25.93 1.17
N GLU A 473 -9.18 25.53 2.39
CA GLU A 473 -9.14 26.37 3.58
C GLU A 473 -7.71 26.48 4.17
N PHE A 474 -6.89 25.43 4.05
CA PHE A 474 -5.54 25.39 4.60
C PHE A 474 -4.46 25.32 3.52
N ASN A 475 -3.91 26.47 3.15
CA ASN A 475 -2.85 26.57 2.14
C ASN A 475 -1.65 25.64 2.45
N GLY A 476 -1.38 24.72 1.54
CA GLY A 476 -0.24 23.79 1.62
C GLY A 476 -0.46 22.55 2.49
N ALA A 477 -1.67 22.37 3.04
CA ALA A 477 -2.07 21.17 3.76
C ALA A 477 -2.58 20.11 2.78
N SER A 478 -1.98 18.92 2.80
CA SER A 478 -2.41 17.84 1.94
C SER A 478 -2.37 16.47 2.60
N PHE A 479 -3.31 15.62 2.19
CA PHE A 479 -3.54 14.29 2.73
C PHE A 479 -3.55 13.31 1.60
N ASN A 480 -2.94 12.15 1.82
CA ASN A 480 -3.12 11.01 0.93
C ASN A 480 -4.10 10.06 1.59
N ILE A 481 -5.13 9.69 0.85
CA ILE A 481 -6.01 8.57 1.17
C ILE A 481 -5.59 7.45 0.25
N GLU A 482 -5.16 6.32 0.79
CA GLU A 482 -4.62 5.21 0.01
C GLU A 482 -5.22 3.89 0.48
N ARG A 483 -5.55 3.02 -0.46
CA ARG A 483 -6.01 1.67 -0.17
C ARG A 483 -4.84 0.81 0.30
N ILE A 484 -5.06 0.04 1.34
CA ILE A 484 -4.14 -0.98 1.82
C ILE A 484 -4.27 -2.20 0.91
N ILE A 485 -3.20 -2.56 0.19
CA ILE A 485 -3.16 -3.76 -0.65
C ILE A 485 -2.92 -4.99 0.23
N SER A 486 -1.94 -4.92 1.12
CA SER A 486 -1.56 -6.03 1.99
C SER A 486 -0.86 -5.53 3.25
N ILE A 487 -0.89 -6.35 4.29
CA ILE A 487 -0.24 -6.08 5.57
C ILE A 487 0.72 -7.23 5.88
N ASP A 488 2.01 -6.91 6.01
CA ASP A 488 2.98 -7.85 6.57
C ASP A 488 3.07 -7.63 8.09
N HIS A 489 2.61 -8.64 8.82
CA HIS A 489 2.58 -8.67 10.28
C HIS A 489 3.92 -9.03 10.93
N SER A 490 4.98 -9.19 10.13
CA SER A 490 6.35 -9.26 10.63
C SER A 490 6.68 -8.05 11.53
N LYS A 491 7.56 -8.28 12.51
CA LYS A 491 7.89 -7.29 13.54
C LYS A 491 9.20 -6.61 13.21
N HIS A 492 9.15 -5.29 13.05
CA HIS A 492 10.32 -4.46 12.80
C HIS A 492 10.45 -3.36 13.87
N LEU A 493 11.69 -3.09 14.27
CA LEU A 493 12.00 -1.99 15.18
C LEU A 493 12.34 -0.75 14.34
N ILE A 494 11.44 0.22 14.33
CA ILE A 494 11.50 1.38 13.44
C ILE A 494 11.65 2.66 14.26
N ALA A 495 12.49 3.59 13.79
CA ALA A 495 12.69 4.87 14.44
C ALA A 495 11.39 5.69 14.39
N PRO A 496 11.02 6.42 15.46
CA PRO A 496 9.73 7.11 15.55
C PRO A 496 9.41 8.06 14.39
N TYR A 497 10.43 8.66 13.77
CA TYR A 497 10.28 9.60 12.66
C TYR A 497 10.01 8.92 11.29
N ASN A 498 10.18 7.61 11.20
CA ASN A 498 9.88 6.81 10.00
C ASN A 498 8.50 6.13 10.07
N LEU A 499 7.82 6.19 11.22
CA LEU A 499 6.49 5.62 11.38
C LEU A 499 5.45 6.43 10.60
N MET A 500 4.51 5.74 9.96
CA MET A 500 3.42 6.34 9.17
C MET A 500 3.88 7.25 8.02
N LYS A 501 5.16 7.20 7.67
CA LYS A 501 5.72 7.92 6.52
C LYS A 501 5.66 7.01 5.29
N PRO A 502 4.94 7.39 4.23
CA PRO A 502 4.90 6.62 3.00
C PRO A 502 6.26 6.70 2.31
N MET A 503 6.80 5.53 1.95
CA MET A 503 8.07 5.34 1.26
C MET A 503 7.78 4.76 -0.11
N ASN A 504 8.48 5.26 -1.12
CA ASN A 504 8.38 4.70 -2.46
C ASN A 504 9.12 3.37 -2.50
N ILE A 505 8.61 2.46 -3.32
CA ILE A 505 9.26 1.17 -3.61
C ILE A 505 10.37 1.34 -4.67
N ASP A 506 10.52 2.54 -5.23
CA ASP A 506 11.54 2.93 -6.22
C ASP A 506 12.91 3.22 -5.60
#